data_AF-I3MW86-F1
#
_entry.id   AF-I3MW86-F1
#
_cell.length_a   1.000
_cell.length_b   1.000
_cell.length_c   1.000
_cell.angle_alpha   90.00
_cell.angle_beta   90.00
_cell.angle_gamma   90.00
#
_symmetry.space_group_name_H-M   'P 1'
#
loop_
_entity.id
_entity.type
_entity.pdbx_description
1 polymer ?
#
loop_
_entity_poly.entity_id
_entity_poly.type
_entity_poly.pdbx_seq_one_letter_code
_entity_poly.pdbx_strand_id
1 'polypeptide(L)'
;MADLSILTSTTERTSLADSSIFDSKVTESSKENLFIESTSCVEEEMPQIETRVVMVQEAGKQEEVIQALKTIKIMEVPVLKIKESCPGKSDEKLIKSVINMEIKVPYIKMDSLEEFESLDSPEFENVFVLMDFQNSVFNDLYKADCRIIGPPVVLNSAQKGEPLPFSCRPLYCTSMMNLVLCFTGFRK
;
A
#
# COMPACT_ATOMS: atom_id res chain seq x y z
N MET A 1 -61.21 8.72 -33.85
CA MET A 1 -61.17 10.18 -34.03
C MET A 1 -60.91 10.78 -32.65
N ALA A 2 -60.03 11.79 -32.61
CA ALA A 2 -59.44 12.49 -31.46
C ALA A 2 -58.35 11.72 -30.70
N ASP A 3 -57.27 12.36 -30.23
CA ASP A 3 -56.30 13.31 -30.82
C ASP A 3 -55.12 13.38 -29.83
N LEU A 4 -54.01 13.92 -30.32
CA LEU A 4 -52.65 13.99 -29.77
C LEU A 4 -52.49 14.54 -28.34
N SER A 5 -51.44 14.10 -27.63
CA SER A 5 -50.89 14.79 -26.45
C SER A 5 -49.37 14.58 -26.29
N ILE A 6 -48.64 15.50 -26.93
CA ILE A 6 -47.43 16.23 -26.54
C ILE A 6 -46.40 15.55 -25.60
N LEU A 7 -45.21 15.35 -26.19
CA LEU A 7 -43.89 15.19 -25.56
C LEU A 7 -43.54 16.38 -24.65
N THR A 8 -43.17 16.08 -23.40
CA THR A 8 -42.18 16.86 -22.63
C THR A 8 -41.34 15.89 -21.79
N SER A 9 -40.21 15.41 -22.32
CA SER A 9 -39.19 14.75 -21.51
C SER A 9 -38.36 15.82 -20.82
N THR A 10 -38.66 16.08 -19.55
CA THR A 10 -37.85 16.94 -18.69
C THR A 10 -36.52 16.25 -18.39
N THR A 11 -35.45 16.96 -18.76
CA THR A 11 -34.06 16.71 -18.43
C THR A 11 -33.86 16.49 -16.93
N GLU A 12 -33.82 15.23 -16.50
CA GLU A 12 -33.15 14.86 -15.27
C GLU A 12 -31.70 14.46 -15.62
N ARG A 13 -30.79 15.41 -15.40
CA ARG A 13 -29.35 15.13 -15.34
C ARG A 13 -29.10 14.26 -14.11
N THR A 14 -29.16 12.95 -14.26
CA THR A 14 -28.49 12.04 -13.34
C THR A 14 -26.99 12.11 -13.64
N SER A 15 -26.26 12.86 -12.81
CA SER A 15 -24.80 12.90 -12.87
C SER A 15 -24.25 11.56 -12.37
N LEU A 16 -24.14 10.59 -13.28
CA LEU A 16 -23.25 9.45 -13.11
C LEU A 16 -21.83 9.99 -13.16
N ALA A 17 -21.25 10.24 -11.98
CA ALA A 17 -19.83 10.47 -11.84
C ALA A 17 -19.13 9.11 -11.94
N ASP A 18 -18.87 8.66 -13.18
CA ASP A 18 -17.89 7.61 -13.46
C ASP A 18 -16.50 8.18 -13.17
N SER A 19 -16.00 7.90 -11.97
CA SER A 19 -14.60 8.15 -11.62
C SER A 19 -13.73 6.99 -12.10
N SER A 20 -13.70 6.73 -13.41
CA SER A 20 -12.71 5.83 -14.02
C SER A 20 -11.46 6.63 -14.40
N ILE A 21 -10.54 6.80 -13.46
CA ILE A 21 -9.19 7.26 -13.78
C ILE A 21 -8.33 6.01 -13.91
N PHE A 22 -8.12 5.56 -15.14
CA PHE A 22 -6.89 4.98 -15.73
C PHE A 22 -7.28 4.22 -16.99
N ASP A 23 -7.40 4.95 -18.10
CA ASP A 23 -7.35 4.35 -19.44
C ASP A 23 -6.07 4.86 -20.12
N SER A 24 -5.02 4.04 -20.07
CA SER A 24 -3.76 4.31 -20.74
C SER A 24 -3.83 3.74 -22.16
N LYS A 25 -4.29 4.56 -23.11
CA LYS A 25 -3.99 4.35 -24.53
C LYS A 25 -2.63 4.98 -24.87
N VAL A 26 -1.71 4.14 -25.33
CA VAL A 26 -0.39 4.51 -25.87
C VAL A 26 -0.47 4.65 -27.40
N THR A 27 0.44 5.46 -27.95
CA THR A 27 0.78 5.80 -29.36
C THR A 27 0.02 6.98 -29.98
N GLU A 28 0.61 7.95 -30.70
CA GLU A 28 1.98 8.42 -30.94
C GLU A 28 1.86 9.77 -31.69
N SER A 29 2.89 10.62 -31.58
CA SER A 29 3.32 11.66 -32.54
C SER A 29 2.92 13.14 -32.36
N SER A 30 4.00 13.92 -32.22
CA SER A 30 4.26 15.24 -32.81
C SER A 30 3.89 16.52 -32.05
N LYS A 31 4.98 17.14 -31.57
CA LYS A 31 5.35 18.57 -31.67
C LYS A 31 4.68 19.61 -30.77
N GLU A 32 5.58 20.19 -29.97
CA GLU A 32 5.71 21.60 -29.59
C GLU A 32 4.50 22.30 -28.95
N ASN A 33 4.52 22.43 -27.62
CA ASN A 33 4.23 23.70 -26.97
C ASN A 33 5.02 23.84 -25.67
N LEU A 34 5.85 24.87 -25.69
CA LEU A 34 6.68 25.41 -24.64
C LEU A 34 5.78 26.02 -23.55
N PHE A 35 5.74 25.42 -22.36
CA PHE A 35 5.39 26.15 -21.14
C PHE A 35 6.45 25.81 -20.09
N ILE A 36 7.42 26.71 -19.97
CA ILE A 36 8.36 26.79 -18.85
C ILE A 36 7.72 27.77 -17.86
N GLU A 37 7.17 27.26 -16.75
CA GLU A 37 6.93 27.96 -15.47
C GLU A 37 6.22 26.94 -14.56
N SER A 38 6.68 26.54 -13.37
CA SER A 38 7.73 27.05 -12.50
C SER A 38 8.38 25.87 -11.80
N THR A 39 9.72 25.87 -11.78
CA THR A 39 10.52 25.06 -10.87
C THR A 39 10.28 25.54 -9.44
N SER A 40 9.59 24.76 -8.63
CA SER A 40 10.14 24.46 -7.31
C SER A 40 10.61 23.02 -7.34
N CYS A 41 11.85 22.82 -7.78
CA CYS A 41 12.68 21.74 -7.26
C CYS A 41 12.75 21.94 -5.75
N VAL A 42 11.72 21.47 -5.04
CA VAL A 42 11.95 20.97 -3.71
C VAL A 42 12.72 19.71 -3.99
N GLU A 43 14.03 19.73 -3.74
CA GLU A 43 14.81 18.51 -3.68
C GLU A 43 13.97 17.51 -2.90
N GLU A 44 13.58 16.41 -3.54
CA GLU A 44 12.81 15.36 -2.88
C GLU A 44 13.72 14.80 -1.79
N GLU A 45 13.60 15.39 -0.60
CA GLU A 45 14.34 14.96 0.57
C GLU A 45 13.93 13.51 0.79
N MET A 46 14.90 12.60 0.57
CA MET A 46 14.69 11.20 0.86
C MET A 46 14.15 11.11 2.28
N PRO A 47 13.02 10.40 2.51
CA PRO A 47 12.50 10.28 3.85
C PRO A 47 13.62 9.69 4.72
N GLN A 48 13.99 10.41 5.78
CA GLN A 48 15.04 9.99 6.72
C GLN A 48 14.60 8.80 7.59
N ILE A 49 13.44 8.19 7.27
CA ILE A 49 12.85 7.07 7.96
C ILE A 49 13.67 5.80 7.68
N GLU A 50 13.89 4.99 8.69
CA GLU A 50 14.62 3.74 8.57
C GLU A 50 13.65 2.56 8.54
N THR A 51 13.93 1.56 7.71
CA THR A 51 13.03 0.40 7.59
C THR A 51 13.40 -0.68 8.59
N ARG A 52 12.38 -1.27 9.22
CA ARG A 52 12.53 -2.33 10.22
C ARG A 52 11.51 -3.43 10.02
N VAL A 53 11.98 -4.67 10.17
CA VAL A 53 11.11 -5.85 10.16
C VAL A 53 10.88 -6.34 11.58
N VAL A 54 9.65 -6.62 11.94
CA VAL A 54 9.23 -7.00 13.29
C VAL A 54 8.62 -8.39 13.22
N MET A 55 9.30 -9.36 13.83
CA MET A 55 8.88 -10.75 13.91
C MET A 55 7.99 -10.92 15.13
N VAL A 56 6.72 -11.19 14.90
CA VAL A 56 5.71 -11.25 15.97
C VAL A 56 5.54 -12.69 16.46
N GLN A 57 5.73 -12.89 17.78
CA GLN A 57 5.50 -14.15 18.50
C GLN A 57 6.20 -15.35 17.84
N GLU A 58 5.42 -16.34 17.40
CA GLU A 58 5.91 -17.58 16.79
C GLU A 58 6.74 -17.31 15.53
N ALA A 59 6.56 -16.16 14.87
CA ALA A 59 7.39 -15.78 13.75
C ALA A 59 8.87 -15.67 14.13
N GLY A 60 9.16 -15.19 15.34
CA GLY A 60 10.49 -15.07 15.91
C GLY A 60 11.23 -16.40 16.15
N LYS A 61 10.54 -17.55 16.04
CA LYS A 61 11.12 -18.88 16.28
C LYS A 61 11.46 -19.64 15.00
N GLN A 62 10.94 -19.21 13.85
CA GLN A 62 11.18 -19.86 12.55
C GLN A 62 12.56 -19.47 11.99
N GLU A 63 13.51 -20.40 12.02
CA GLU A 63 14.90 -20.15 11.59
C GLU A 63 15.00 -19.84 10.09
N GLU A 64 14.19 -20.49 9.26
CA GLU A 64 14.17 -20.25 7.80
C GLU A 64 13.84 -18.79 7.47
N VAL A 65 12.89 -18.20 8.19
CA VAL A 65 12.47 -16.81 8.03
C VAL A 65 13.56 -15.86 8.50
N ILE A 66 14.22 -16.18 9.63
CA ILE A 66 15.37 -15.41 10.14
C ILE A 66 16.51 -15.40 9.13
N GLN A 67 16.83 -16.54 8.52
CA GLN A 67 17.87 -16.65 7.50
C GLN A 67 17.50 -15.88 6.22
N ALA A 68 16.23 -15.94 5.81
CA ALA A 68 15.73 -15.18 4.68
C ALA A 68 15.84 -13.66 4.91
N LEU A 69 15.47 -13.17 6.09
CA LEU A 69 15.59 -11.74 6.43
C LEU A 69 17.03 -11.23 6.43
N LYS A 70 18.02 -12.06 6.79
CA LYS A 70 19.44 -11.69 6.67
C LYS A 70 19.89 -11.54 5.21
N THR A 71 19.19 -12.17 4.28
CA THR A 71 19.52 -12.15 2.85
C THR A 71 18.88 -10.95 2.16
N ILE A 72 17.68 -10.55 2.59
CA ILE A 72 16.97 -9.41 2.02
C ILE A 72 17.54 -8.11 2.58
N LYS A 73 17.95 -7.21 1.69
CA LYS A 73 18.53 -5.91 2.08
C LYS A 73 17.68 -4.72 1.70
N ILE A 74 16.62 -4.93 0.91
CA ILE A 74 15.84 -3.86 0.31
C ILE A 74 14.36 -4.08 0.61
N MET A 75 13.65 -3.01 0.93
CA MET A 75 12.20 -2.97 1.15
C MET A 75 11.58 -1.84 0.34
N GLU A 76 10.41 -2.10 -0.23
CA GLU A 76 9.57 -1.07 -0.85
C GLU A 76 8.83 -0.27 0.22
N VAL A 77 8.92 1.06 0.17
CA VAL A 77 8.33 1.99 1.15
C VAL A 77 7.48 3.03 0.41
N PRO A 78 6.22 3.27 0.82
CA PRO A 78 5.36 4.28 0.21
C PRO A 78 5.76 5.69 0.68
N VAL A 79 5.98 6.61 -0.26
CA VAL A 79 6.15 8.04 0.02
C VAL A 79 4.78 8.71 0.00
N LEU A 80 4.36 9.28 1.13
CA LEU A 80 3.05 9.89 1.28
C LEU A 80 3.07 11.40 0.95
N LYS A 81 2.04 11.91 0.25
CA LYS A 81 1.66 13.33 0.28
C LYS A 81 0.57 13.48 1.32
N ILE A 82 0.84 14.31 2.32
CA ILE A 82 -0.24 14.85 3.13
C ILE A 82 -0.84 15.98 2.31
N LYS A 83 -2.06 15.77 1.80
CA LYS A 83 -2.84 16.85 1.21
C LYS A 83 -3.60 17.50 2.36
N GLU A 84 -3.07 18.61 2.85
CA GLU A 84 -3.74 19.42 3.87
C GLU A 84 -5.11 19.85 3.32
N SER A 85 -6.18 19.34 3.91
CA SER A 85 -7.54 19.64 3.49
C SER A 85 -8.15 20.69 4.42
N CYS A 86 -9.20 21.37 3.96
CA CYS A 86 -9.90 22.40 4.73
C CYS A 86 -10.32 21.88 6.14
N PRO A 87 -10.39 22.76 7.16
CA PRO A 87 -10.62 22.36 8.54
C PRO A 87 -11.94 21.57 8.67
N GLY A 88 -11.84 20.31 9.10
CA GLY A 88 -13.00 19.44 9.37
C GLY A 88 -13.06 18.12 8.59
N LYS A 89 -12.12 17.84 7.68
CA LYS A 89 -11.94 16.50 7.07
C LYS A 89 -10.59 15.94 7.50
N SER A 90 -10.53 14.64 7.81
CA SER A 90 -9.27 13.96 8.08
C SER A 90 -8.35 14.07 6.87
N ASP A 91 -7.08 14.40 7.08
CA ASP A 91 -6.11 14.53 5.99
C ASP A 91 -6.03 13.21 5.20
N GLU A 92 -6.35 13.29 3.91
CA GLU A 92 -6.25 12.15 3.01
C GLU A 92 -4.76 11.93 2.69
N LYS A 93 -4.19 10.87 3.28
CA LYS A 93 -2.83 10.41 2.96
C LYS A 93 -2.85 9.74 1.59
N LEU A 94 -2.27 10.38 0.58
CA LEU A 94 -2.14 9.83 -0.76
C LEU A 94 -0.74 9.30 -0.97
N ILE A 95 -0.61 8.06 -1.46
CA ILE A 95 0.69 7.51 -1.87
C ILE A 95 1.10 8.23 -3.16
N LYS A 96 2.22 8.97 -3.11
CA LYS A 96 2.79 9.62 -4.30
C LYS A 96 3.54 8.61 -5.16
N SER A 97 4.38 7.82 -4.50
CA SER A 97 5.34 6.90 -5.11
C SER A 97 5.73 5.82 -4.11
N VAL A 98 6.32 4.74 -4.62
CA VAL A 98 6.93 3.67 -3.81
C VAL A 98 8.42 3.68 -4.15
N ILE A 99 9.27 3.75 -3.13
CA ILE A 99 10.73 3.79 -3.27
C ILE A 99 11.36 2.58 -2.62
N ASN A 100 12.55 2.20 -3.09
CA ASN A 100 13.32 1.11 -2.50
C ASN A 100 14.28 1.68 -1.44
N MET A 101 14.15 1.19 -0.20
CA MET A 101 14.99 1.59 0.93
C MET A 101 15.78 0.41 1.46
N GLU A 102 16.99 0.68 1.97
CA GLU A 102 17.84 -0.34 2.59
C GLU A 102 17.36 -0.67 4.01
N ILE A 103 17.35 -1.97 4.33
CA ILE A 103 17.01 -2.49 5.66
C ILE A 103 18.29 -2.45 6.51
N LYS A 104 18.39 -1.44 7.37
CA LYS A 104 19.56 -1.27 8.26
C LYS A 104 19.53 -2.23 9.45
N VAL A 105 18.34 -2.50 10.00
CA VAL A 105 18.13 -3.45 11.09
C VAL A 105 17.34 -4.66 10.56
N PRO A 106 17.97 -5.86 10.50
CA PRO A 106 17.41 -6.98 9.75
C PRO A 106 16.11 -7.52 10.34
N TYR A 107 15.95 -7.52 11.68
CA TYR A 107 14.70 -7.81 12.35
C TYR A 107 14.74 -7.49 13.86
N ILE A 108 13.56 -7.29 14.44
CA ILE A 108 13.29 -7.22 15.89
C ILE A 108 12.31 -8.35 16.23
N LYS A 109 12.46 -8.98 17.39
CA LYS A 109 11.47 -9.94 17.90
C LYS A 109 10.53 -9.22 18.85
N MET A 110 9.24 -9.48 18.71
CA MET A 110 8.20 -8.92 19.55
C MET A 110 7.36 -10.05 20.12
N ASP A 111 7.41 -10.25 21.44
CA ASP A 111 6.70 -11.35 22.10
C ASP A 111 5.33 -10.92 22.64
N SER A 112 5.17 -9.64 23.01
CA SER A 112 3.96 -9.08 23.60
C SER A 112 3.47 -7.80 22.89
N LEU A 113 2.18 -7.48 23.02
CA LEU A 113 1.60 -6.24 22.47
C LEU A 113 2.14 -4.98 23.19
N GLU A 114 2.62 -5.08 24.42
CA GLU A 114 3.15 -3.94 25.18
C GLU A 114 4.43 -3.37 24.52
N GLU A 115 5.19 -4.23 23.84
CA GLU A 115 6.35 -3.82 23.04
C GLU A 115 5.96 -3.04 21.78
N PHE A 116 4.69 -3.11 21.34
CA PHE A 116 4.18 -2.39 20.17
C PHE A 116 4.24 -0.87 20.37
N GLU A 117 3.85 -0.38 21.55
CA GLU A 117 3.83 1.06 21.85
C GLU A 117 5.23 1.67 21.79
N SER A 118 6.26 0.89 22.13
CA SER A 118 7.65 1.32 22.01
C SER A 118 8.15 1.39 20.57
N LEU A 119 7.43 0.74 19.65
CA LEU A 119 7.81 0.57 18.25
C LEU A 119 7.16 1.60 17.33
N ASP A 120 6.11 2.27 17.80
CA ASP A 120 5.39 3.37 17.13
C ASP A 120 6.20 4.68 17.15
N SER A 121 7.44 4.61 16.67
CA SER A 121 8.32 5.76 16.51
C SER A 121 8.28 6.23 15.05
N PRO A 122 8.09 7.54 14.78
CA PRO A 122 8.03 8.09 13.41
C PRO A 122 9.37 7.97 12.65
N GLU A 123 10.43 7.59 13.36
CA GLU A 123 11.76 7.34 12.81
C GLU A 123 11.85 6.02 12.03
N PHE A 124 10.88 5.10 12.22
CA PHE A 124 10.91 3.78 11.61
C PHE A 124 9.63 3.42 10.86
N GLU A 125 9.81 2.91 9.64
CA GLU A 125 8.75 2.20 8.93
C GLU A 125 8.81 0.73 9.35
N ASN A 126 7.83 0.30 10.14
CA ASN A 126 7.76 -1.06 10.68
C ASN A 126 6.92 -1.98 9.80
N VAL A 127 7.48 -3.16 9.49
CA VAL A 127 6.77 -4.24 8.80
C VAL A 127 6.67 -5.45 9.71
N PHE A 128 5.44 -5.85 10.03
CA PHE A 128 5.16 -6.93 10.96
C PHE A 128 5.00 -8.26 10.22
N VAL A 129 5.76 -9.27 10.63
CA VAL A 129 5.70 -10.64 10.11
C VAL A 129 4.89 -11.50 11.08
N LEU A 130 3.75 -12.01 10.63
CA LEU A 130 2.85 -12.86 11.42
C LEU A 130 2.68 -14.23 10.78
N MET A 131 2.80 -15.29 11.57
CA MET A 131 2.65 -16.68 11.10
C MET A 131 1.25 -17.01 10.58
N ASP A 132 0.21 -16.45 11.19
CA ASP A 132 -1.19 -16.63 10.80
C ASP A 132 -1.99 -15.33 11.01
N PHE A 133 -2.94 -15.05 10.13
CA PHE A 133 -3.81 -13.86 10.13
C PHE A 133 -5.14 -14.13 10.85
N GLN A 134 -5.15 -15.07 11.79
CA GLN A 134 -6.31 -15.40 12.62
C GLN A 134 -6.11 -15.01 14.09
N ASN A 135 -4.91 -14.58 14.46
CA ASN A 135 -4.54 -14.27 15.84
C ASN A 135 -5.16 -12.95 16.33
N SER A 136 -5.37 -12.80 17.64
CA SER A 136 -5.83 -11.53 18.22
C SER A 136 -4.90 -10.38 17.86
N VAL A 137 -3.58 -10.63 17.92
CA VAL A 137 -2.54 -9.65 17.56
C VAL A 137 -2.66 -9.17 16.12
N PHE A 138 -3.10 -10.04 15.19
CA PHE A 138 -3.36 -9.60 13.81
C PHE A 138 -4.45 -8.54 13.76
N ASN A 139 -5.56 -8.74 14.48
CA ASN A 139 -6.65 -7.77 14.51
C ASN A 139 -6.23 -6.45 15.14
N ASP A 140 -5.38 -6.48 16.16
CA ASP A 140 -4.88 -5.27 16.83
C ASP A 140 -3.95 -4.47 15.89
N LEU A 141 -2.99 -5.15 15.25
CA LEU A 141 -2.10 -4.54 14.25
C LEU A 141 -2.88 -4.03 13.03
N TYR A 142 -3.90 -4.76 12.60
CA TYR A 142 -4.73 -4.37 11.46
C TYR A 142 -5.56 -3.12 11.77
N LYS A 143 -6.11 -3.01 12.99
CA LYS A 143 -6.83 -1.80 13.44
C LYS A 143 -5.91 -0.60 13.61
N ALA A 144 -4.62 -0.84 13.88
CA ALA A 144 -3.60 0.19 13.97
C ALA A 144 -3.03 0.59 12.59
N ASP A 145 -3.65 0.18 11.47
CA ASP A 145 -3.21 0.45 10.10
C ASP A 145 -1.74 0.06 9.82
N CYS A 146 -1.25 -0.98 10.50
CA CYS A 146 0.13 -1.45 10.35
C CYS A 146 0.33 -2.27 9.07
N ARG A 147 1.55 -2.23 8.52
CA ARG A 147 1.94 -3.09 7.40
C ARG A 147 2.24 -4.50 7.89
N ILE A 148 1.40 -5.45 7.48
CA ILE A 148 1.48 -6.85 7.91
C ILE A 148 1.78 -7.76 6.73
N ILE A 149 2.75 -8.66 6.89
CA ILE A 149 3.10 -9.68 5.89
C ILE A 149 3.19 -11.07 6.51
N GLY A 150 3.03 -12.09 5.66
CA GLY A 150 3.23 -13.48 6.02
C GLY A 150 4.67 -13.96 5.76
N PRO A 151 5.10 -15.02 6.44
CA PRO A 151 6.39 -15.67 6.22
C PRO A 151 6.64 -16.11 4.77
N PRO A 152 5.64 -16.63 4.03
CA PRO A 152 5.83 -16.99 2.63
C PRO A 152 6.31 -15.82 1.76
N VAL A 153 5.92 -14.58 2.06
CA VAL A 153 6.39 -13.39 1.34
C VAL A 153 7.89 -13.22 1.54
N VAL A 154 8.34 -13.27 2.79
CA VAL A 154 9.76 -13.13 3.18
C VAL A 154 10.61 -14.21 2.52
N LEU A 155 10.18 -15.47 2.61
CA LEU A 155 10.91 -16.59 2.00
C LEU A 155 11.00 -16.44 0.48
N ASN A 156 9.90 -16.09 -0.18
CA ASN A 156 9.87 -15.89 -1.62
C ASN A 156 10.76 -14.71 -2.07
N SER A 157 10.74 -13.58 -1.35
CA SER A 157 11.61 -12.44 -1.64
C SER A 157 13.09 -12.81 -1.50
N ALA A 158 13.47 -13.54 -0.45
CA ALA A 158 14.85 -13.99 -0.26
C ALA A 158 15.31 -14.96 -1.34
N GLN A 159 14.45 -15.90 -1.76
CA GLN A 159 14.76 -16.87 -2.81
C GLN A 159 14.95 -16.22 -4.18
N LYS A 160 14.16 -15.19 -4.49
CA LYS A 160 14.21 -14.47 -5.77
C LYS A 160 15.23 -13.32 -5.80
N GLY A 161 15.72 -12.89 -4.63
CA GLY A 161 16.55 -11.70 -4.52
C GLY A 161 15.77 -10.40 -4.80
N GLU A 162 14.47 -10.41 -4.55
CA GLU A 162 13.56 -9.28 -4.74
C GLU A 162 13.42 -8.47 -3.44
N PRO A 163 13.09 -7.17 -3.52
CA PRO A 163 12.78 -6.39 -2.31
C PRO A 163 11.54 -6.92 -1.60
N LEU A 164 11.38 -6.56 -0.32
CA LEU A 164 10.12 -6.81 0.39
C LEU A 164 9.01 -5.94 -0.24
N PRO A 165 7.94 -6.56 -0.79
CA PRO A 165 6.93 -5.86 -1.55
C PRO A 165 6.05 -5.01 -0.66
N PHE A 166 5.64 -3.84 -1.16
CA PHE A 166 4.66 -2.98 -0.50
C PHE A 166 3.24 -3.35 -0.92
N SER A 167 2.34 -3.43 0.05
CA SER A 167 0.91 -3.58 -0.17
C SER A 167 0.14 -2.77 0.86
N CYS A 168 -0.92 -2.08 0.43
CA CYS A 168 -1.81 -1.34 1.33
C CYS A 168 -2.68 -2.25 2.21
N ARG A 169 -2.68 -3.56 1.96
CA ARG A 169 -3.43 -4.57 2.70
C ARG A 169 -2.46 -5.63 3.23
N PRO A 170 -2.81 -6.34 4.31
CA PRO A 170 -2.03 -7.47 4.78
C PRO A 170 -1.80 -8.52 3.68
N LEU A 171 -0.56 -8.97 3.52
CA LEU A 171 -0.16 -9.88 2.44
C LEU A 171 0.43 -11.17 3.02
N TYR A 172 -0.31 -12.27 2.95
CA TYR A 172 0.16 -13.55 3.49
C TYR A 172 1.18 -14.26 2.56
N CYS A 173 0.93 -14.27 1.25
CA CYS A 173 1.78 -14.90 0.25
C CYS A 173 1.67 -14.18 -1.11
N THR A 174 2.57 -14.50 -2.04
CA THR A 174 2.64 -13.86 -3.37
C THR A 174 1.97 -14.68 -4.48
N SER A 175 1.25 -15.77 -4.17
CA SER A 175 0.67 -16.69 -5.16
C SER A 175 -0.31 -16.03 -6.13
N MET A 176 -1.02 -15.00 -5.68
CA MET A 176 -1.98 -14.24 -6.49
C MET A 176 -1.50 -12.82 -6.77
N MET A 177 -0.21 -12.54 -6.55
CA MET A 177 0.39 -11.25 -6.87
C MET A 177 0.28 -11.01 -8.39
N ASN A 178 -0.06 -9.77 -8.78
CA ASN A 178 -0.22 -9.35 -10.18
C ASN A 178 -1.35 -10.07 -10.96
N LEU A 179 -2.28 -10.73 -10.27
CA LEU A 179 -3.51 -11.26 -10.89
C LEU A 179 -4.65 -10.25 -10.76
N VAL A 180 -5.35 -10.01 -11.87
CA VAL A 180 -6.59 -9.23 -11.89
C VAL A 180 -7.76 -10.20 -11.97
N LEU A 181 -8.64 -10.19 -10.97
CA LEU A 181 -9.76 -11.13 -10.85
C LEU A 181 -11.08 -10.39 -11.05
N CYS A 182 -11.97 -11.01 -11.83
CA CYS A 182 -13.34 -10.57 -11.99
C CYS A 182 -14.27 -11.71 -11.55
N PHE A 183 -15.13 -11.42 -10.58
CA PHE A 183 -16.08 -12.39 -10.02
C PHE A 183 -17.50 -11.99 -10.43
N THR A 184 -18.31 -12.95 -10.86
CA THR A 184 -19.73 -12.76 -11.19
C THR A 184 -20.55 -13.98 -10.72
N GLY A 185 -21.83 -13.77 -10.38
CA GLY A 185 -22.75 -14.86 -10.03
C GLY A 185 -22.67 -15.42 -8.60
N PHE A 186 -22.02 -14.72 -7.66
CA PHE A 186 -21.99 -15.12 -6.25
C PHE A 186 -23.32 -14.76 -5.55
N ARG A 187 -23.82 -15.69 -4.74
CA ARG A 187 -24.96 -15.45 -3.83
C ARG A 187 -24.41 -14.90 -2.51
N LYS A 188 -25.10 -13.91 -1.93
CA LYS A 188 -24.79 -13.35 -0.61
C LYS A 188 -25.07 -14.34 0.51
#